data_AF-A0A4Q7B374-F1
#
_entry.id   AF-A0A4Q7B374-F1
#
_cell.length_a   1.000
_cell.length_b   1.000
_cell.length_c   1.000
_cell.angle_alpha   90.00
_cell.angle_beta   90.00
_cell.angle_gamma   90.00
#
_symmetry.space_group_name_H-M   'P 1'
#
loop_
_entity.id
_entity.type
_entity.pdbx_description
1 polymer ?
#
loop_
_entity_poly.entity_id
_entity_poly.type
_entity_poly.pdbx_seq_one_letter_code
_entity_poly.pdbx_strand_id
1 'polypeptide(L)'
;MKKILCLSVLMSLPLSAAYSASPKKVHQLPTQTIDVLPAHLTTRIQWSKFPQPNYSNQDLNKKNRAAIIRIFADAHGEVQEATVEESTGIQSLDQLLLRAVEKAEVKPHIDADGKAAPQIGYQAFNLKLTAQDAKNCDFEFNSKVWQAQQNGKKTAFQYAKQPPLELNTAQLKEHDRKIKFSFKTDKHGSVKKVKIKQGSGIYALDQQVIQAVSGSQIKVKRTASTLWMYKKSSFKDEIQFKLNECK
;
A
#
# COMPACT_ATOMS: atom_id res chain seq x y z
N MET A 1 -4.64 62.77 86.82
CA MET A 1 -3.42 62.81 87.66
C MET A 1 -2.77 61.43 87.68
N LYS A 2 -1.42 61.43 87.64
CA LYS A 2 -0.48 60.34 87.99
C LYS A 2 -0.28 59.17 87.03
N LYS A 3 0.97 59.10 86.55
CA LYS A 3 1.66 57.96 85.91
C LYS A 3 2.17 56.99 86.99
N ILE A 4 2.11 55.68 86.73
CA ILE A 4 2.86 54.60 87.42
C ILE A 4 3.05 53.50 86.35
N LEU A 5 4.21 53.29 85.70
CA LEU A 5 5.47 52.61 86.10
C LEU A 5 5.31 51.15 86.58
N CYS A 6 5.70 50.17 85.74
CA CYS A 6 6.21 48.83 86.11
C CYS A 6 6.87 48.20 84.86
N LEU A 7 8.19 48.32 84.65
CA LEU A 7 9.27 47.41 85.07
C LEU A 7 9.19 46.01 84.42
N SER A 8 10.13 45.70 83.50
CA SER A 8 10.66 44.34 83.32
C SER A 8 11.95 44.32 82.48
N VAL A 9 13.06 44.20 83.22
CA VAL A 9 14.20 43.28 83.02
C VAL A 9 14.82 43.19 81.60
N LEU A 10 15.97 43.84 81.47
CA LEU A 10 17.00 43.54 80.48
C LEU A 10 17.59 42.13 80.73
N MET A 11 17.43 41.24 79.76
CA MET A 11 18.25 40.03 79.62
C MET A 11 19.23 40.24 78.46
N SER A 12 20.51 40.41 78.79
CA SER A 12 21.61 40.45 77.84
C SER A 12 22.04 39.02 77.46
N LEU A 13 21.80 38.63 76.21
CA LEU A 13 22.42 37.48 75.57
C LEU A 13 23.57 37.98 74.67
N PRO A 14 24.80 37.43 74.77
CA PRO A 14 25.85 37.77 73.83
C PRO A 14 25.60 37.02 72.51
N LEU A 15 25.14 37.75 71.49
CA LEU A 15 25.20 37.29 70.11
C LEU A 15 26.68 37.24 69.70
N SER A 16 27.26 36.03 69.74
CA SER A 16 28.55 35.79 69.08
C SER A 16 28.30 35.77 67.57
N ALA A 17 28.58 36.88 66.90
CA ALA A 17 28.64 36.92 65.45
C ALA A 17 29.89 36.14 64.99
N ALA A 18 29.72 34.85 64.69
CA ALA A 18 30.70 34.12 63.92
C ALA A 18 30.70 34.71 62.50
N TYR A 19 31.73 35.49 62.17
CA TYR A 19 31.99 35.92 60.80
C TYR A 19 32.37 34.69 59.98
N SER A 20 31.41 34.11 59.27
CA SER A 20 31.72 33.19 58.19
C SER A 20 32.45 33.96 57.09
N ALA A 21 33.68 33.55 56.79
CA ALA A 21 34.45 34.09 55.68
C ALA A 21 33.63 33.98 54.38
N SER A 22 33.60 35.06 53.59
CA SER A 22 32.93 35.09 52.29
C SER A 22 33.36 33.88 51.43
N PRO A 23 32.42 33.14 50.82
CA PRO A 23 32.80 32.00 50.00
C PRO A 23 33.67 32.49 48.85
N LYS A 24 34.89 31.95 48.75
CA LYS A 24 35.75 32.11 47.58
C LYS A 24 34.92 31.76 46.34
N LYS A 25 34.95 32.65 45.35
CA LYS A 25 34.30 32.49 44.05
C LYS A 25 34.74 31.16 43.43
N VAL A 26 33.93 30.13 43.62
CA VAL A 26 34.16 28.82 43.02
C VAL A 26 34.08 29.03 41.52
N HIS A 27 35.13 28.64 40.79
CA HIS A 27 35.05 28.52 39.34
C HIS A 27 33.96 27.50 39.03
N GLN A 28 32.77 27.99 38.67
CA GLN A 28 31.72 27.16 38.09
C GLN A 28 32.31 26.56 36.82
N LEU A 29 32.38 25.22 36.78
CA LEU A 29 32.63 24.50 35.54
C LEU A 29 31.62 25.00 34.49
N PRO A 30 32.03 25.16 33.22
CA PRO A 30 31.13 25.64 32.19
C PRO A 30 29.89 24.76 32.19
N THR A 31 28.72 25.37 32.37
CA THR A 31 27.43 24.70 32.24
C THR A 31 27.42 24.05 30.86
N GLN A 32 27.53 22.73 30.81
CA GLN A 32 27.25 22.00 29.59
C GLN A 32 25.75 22.11 29.37
N THR A 33 25.33 23.11 28.61
CA THR A 33 24.03 23.10 27.95
C THR A 33 24.05 21.95 26.96
N ILE A 34 23.60 20.79 27.42
CA ILE A 34 23.13 19.75 26.52
C ILE A 34 21.83 20.31 25.96
N ASP A 35 21.84 20.70 24.68
CA ASP A 35 20.61 20.95 23.92
C ASP A 35 19.88 19.61 23.81
N VAL A 36 19.09 19.29 24.84
CA VAL A 36 18.16 18.17 24.78
C VAL A 36 16.97 18.67 23.98
N LEU A 37 16.90 18.27 22.70
CA LEU A 37 15.71 18.46 21.87
C LEU A 37 14.49 18.03 22.69
N PRO A 38 13.41 18.84 22.75
CA PRO A 38 12.27 18.57 23.60
C PRO A 38 11.71 17.17 23.34
N ALA A 39 11.72 16.33 24.37
CA ALA A 39 11.05 15.05 24.37
C ALA A 39 9.53 15.28 24.20
N HIS A 40 8.90 14.46 23.35
CA HIS A 40 7.44 14.38 23.14
C HIS A 40 6.78 15.37 22.18
N LEU A 41 7.26 15.43 20.94
CA LEU A 41 6.32 15.65 19.83
C LEU A 41 6.24 14.36 19.01
N THR A 42 5.09 13.70 19.03
CA THR A 42 4.70 12.66 18.07
C THR A 42 4.53 13.32 16.71
N THR A 43 5.62 13.83 16.13
CA THR A 43 5.54 14.49 14.83
C THR A 43 5.35 13.40 13.79
N ARG A 44 4.28 13.55 13.01
CA ARG A 44 4.13 12.79 11.78
C ARG A 44 5.24 13.23 10.86
N ILE A 45 6.14 12.31 10.53
CA ILE A 45 7.22 12.55 9.59
C ILE A 45 6.64 12.86 8.21
N GLN A 46 7.14 13.93 7.61
CA GLN A 46 6.87 14.25 6.21
C GLN A 46 7.99 13.65 5.38
N TRP A 47 7.66 12.79 4.42
CA TRP A 47 8.64 12.12 3.59
C TRP A 47 8.88 12.90 2.29
N SER A 48 10.13 13.11 1.93
CA SER A 48 10.54 13.46 0.56
C SER A 48 10.53 12.21 -0.32
N LYS A 49 11.02 11.10 0.25
CA LYS A 49 11.01 9.76 -0.36
C LYS A 49 10.47 8.77 0.67
N PHE A 50 9.29 8.23 0.40
CA PHE A 50 8.60 7.35 1.33
C PHE A 50 9.28 5.96 1.40
N PRO A 51 9.41 5.34 2.60
CA PRO A 51 9.95 3.99 2.73
C PRO A 51 9.06 2.94 2.04
N GLN A 52 9.66 2.12 1.19
CA GLN A 52 8.96 1.06 0.44
C GLN A 52 9.46 -0.33 0.87
N PRO A 53 8.98 -0.88 2.00
CA PRO A 53 9.31 -2.24 2.41
C PRO A 53 8.68 -3.26 1.46
N ASN A 54 9.50 -4.16 0.91
CA ASN A 54 9.04 -5.26 0.05
C ASN A 54 8.90 -6.55 0.87
N TYR A 55 7.69 -7.06 1.03
CA TYR A 55 7.39 -8.27 1.81
C TYR A 55 6.32 -9.12 1.12
N SER A 56 6.29 -10.42 1.44
CA SER A 56 5.32 -11.39 0.95
C SER A 56 4.35 -11.85 2.05
N ASN A 57 3.28 -12.55 1.65
CA ASN A 57 2.36 -13.20 2.59
C ASN A 57 3.03 -14.26 3.46
N GLN A 58 4.08 -14.91 2.93
CA GLN A 58 4.88 -15.89 3.68
C GLN A 58 5.63 -15.19 4.82
N ASP A 59 6.23 -14.02 4.55
CA ASP A 59 6.95 -13.25 5.56
C ASP A 59 6.02 -12.80 6.71
N LEU A 60 4.74 -12.59 6.41
CA LEU A 60 3.71 -12.21 7.39
C LEU A 60 3.19 -13.36 8.25
N ASN A 61 3.59 -14.62 7.97
CA ASN A 61 3.01 -15.82 8.57
C ASN A 61 1.48 -15.84 8.47
N LYS A 62 0.94 -15.46 7.30
CA LYS A 62 -0.50 -15.46 6.99
C LYS A 62 -1.38 -14.64 7.95
N LYS A 63 -0.83 -13.59 8.56
CA LYS A 63 -1.58 -12.66 9.42
C LYS A 63 -1.22 -11.22 9.09
N ASN A 64 -2.19 -10.30 9.18
CA ASN A 64 -1.89 -8.87 9.14
C ASN A 64 -1.02 -8.50 10.35
N ARG A 65 -0.07 -7.60 10.14
CA ARG A 65 0.90 -7.18 11.14
C ARG A 65 1.00 -5.65 11.14
N ALA A 66 1.36 -5.07 12.28
CA ALA A 66 1.66 -3.65 12.37
C ALA A 66 2.94 -3.45 13.16
N ALA A 67 3.64 -2.37 12.88
CA ALA A 67 4.81 -1.94 13.64
C ALA A 67 4.90 -0.41 13.65
N ILE A 68 5.53 0.12 14.69
CA ILE A 68 5.86 1.54 14.80
C ILE A 68 7.37 1.67 14.85
N ILE A 69 7.91 2.43 13.92
CA ILE A 69 9.33 2.76 13.86
C ILE A 69 9.51 4.21 14.32
N ARG A 70 10.43 4.43 15.26
CA ARG A 70 10.95 5.76 15.60
C ARG A 70 12.10 6.08 14.67
N ILE A 71 12.11 7.29 14.14
CA ILE A 71 13.11 7.76 13.18
C ILE A 71 13.71 9.05 13.70
N PHE A 72 15.04 9.15 13.62
CA PHE A 72 15.80 10.37 13.79
C PHE A 72 16.42 10.74 12.43
N ALA A 73 16.05 11.92 11.93
CA ALA A 73 16.60 12.49 10.72
C ALA A 73 17.37 13.77 11.05
N ASP A 74 18.45 14.01 10.31
CA ASP A 74 19.25 15.21 10.48
C ASP A 74 18.59 16.45 9.85
N ALA A 75 19.29 17.58 9.90
CA ALA A 75 18.84 18.84 9.31
C ALA A 75 18.67 18.78 7.78
N HIS A 76 19.34 17.85 7.10
CA HIS A 76 19.23 17.64 5.65
C HIS A 76 18.13 16.66 5.27
N GLY A 77 17.48 16.02 6.26
CA GLY A 77 16.43 15.04 6.05
C GLY A 77 16.94 13.63 5.78
N GLU A 78 18.24 13.38 5.98
CA GLU A 78 18.79 12.03 5.93
C GLU A 78 18.47 11.29 7.23
N VAL A 79 18.06 10.02 7.11
CA VAL A 79 17.76 9.18 8.27
C VAL A 79 19.07 8.68 8.88
N GLN A 80 19.38 9.12 10.10
CA GLN A 80 20.60 8.76 10.81
C GLN A 80 20.38 7.58 11.77
N GLU A 81 19.17 7.45 12.33
CA GLU A 81 18.83 6.34 13.21
C GLU A 81 17.36 5.93 13.02
N ALA A 82 17.11 4.63 13.03
CA ALA A 82 15.77 4.05 13.02
C ALA A 82 15.69 2.92 14.06
N THR A 83 14.64 2.95 14.89
CA THR A 83 14.48 2.01 16.01
C THR A 83 13.04 1.51 16.06
N VAL A 84 12.86 0.23 16.39
CA VAL A 84 11.53 -0.38 16.53
C VAL A 84 10.96 -0.04 17.90
N GLU A 85 9.84 0.67 17.92
CA GLU A 85 9.09 0.98 19.15
C GLU A 85 7.98 -0.05 19.39
N GLU A 86 7.26 -0.42 18.32
CA GLU A 86 6.31 -1.52 18.33
C GLU A 86 6.68 -2.51 17.23
N SER A 87 6.91 -3.76 17.64
CA SER A 87 7.34 -4.85 16.75
C SER A 87 6.15 -5.50 16.03
N THR A 88 6.39 -5.99 14.81
CA THR A 88 5.46 -6.87 14.10
C THR A 88 5.28 -8.24 14.78
N GLY A 89 6.13 -8.57 15.74
CA GLY A 89 6.27 -9.91 16.33
C GLY A 89 7.05 -10.88 15.45
N ILE A 90 7.72 -10.41 14.39
CA ILE A 90 8.66 -11.17 13.56
C ILE A 90 9.91 -10.33 13.33
N GLN A 91 11.04 -10.77 13.87
CA GLN A 91 12.29 -10.01 13.82
C GLN A 91 12.77 -9.70 12.38
N SER A 92 12.59 -10.62 11.44
CA SER A 92 12.98 -10.39 10.04
C SER A 92 12.15 -9.30 9.36
N LEU A 93 10.86 -9.17 9.70
CA LEU A 93 10.01 -8.09 9.20
C LEU A 93 10.40 -6.75 9.81
N ASP A 94 10.72 -6.73 11.09
CA ASP A 94 11.16 -5.50 11.76
C ASP A 94 12.47 -4.98 11.14
N GLN A 95 13.45 -5.87 10.90
CA GLN A 95 14.69 -5.51 10.20
C GLN A 95 14.43 -5.03 8.77
N LEU A 96 13.44 -5.62 8.08
CA LEU A 96 13.07 -5.21 6.73
C LEU A 96 12.48 -3.80 6.72
N LEU A 97 11.65 -3.46 7.71
CA LEU A 97 11.12 -2.10 7.89
C LEU A 97 12.23 -1.10 8.20
N LEU A 98 13.16 -1.44 9.10
CA LEU A 98 14.31 -0.60 9.41
C LEU A 98 15.14 -0.28 8.17
N ARG A 99 15.53 -1.28 7.38
CA ARG A 99 16.28 -1.08 6.13
C ARG A 99 15.52 -0.25 5.09
N ALA A 100 14.19 -0.33 5.06
CA ALA A 100 13.37 0.48 4.17
C ALA A 100 13.33 1.94 4.61
N VAL A 101 13.30 2.18 5.92
CA VAL A 101 13.35 3.51 6.54
C VAL A 101 14.73 4.16 6.38
N GLU A 102 15.81 3.42 6.58
CA GLU A 102 17.20 3.90 6.39
C GLU A 102 17.47 4.39 4.95
N LYS A 103 16.74 3.86 3.95
CA LYS A 103 16.86 4.24 2.52
C LYS A 103 15.89 5.35 2.10
N ALA A 104 15.02 5.76 3.01
CA ALA A 104 14.03 6.80 2.80
C ALA A 104 14.61 8.17 3.15
N GLU A 105 13.92 9.23 2.73
CA GLU A 105 14.36 10.61 2.97
C GLU A 105 13.20 11.41 3.56
N VAL A 106 13.50 12.11 4.64
CA VAL A 106 12.58 12.99 5.34
C VAL A 106 12.65 14.39 4.73
N LYS A 107 11.54 15.11 4.74
CA LYS A 107 11.51 16.51 4.35
C LYS A 107 12.22 17.34 5.43
N PRO A 108 13.28 18.11 5.09
CA PRO A 108 13.97 18.96 6.05
C PRO A 108 13.00 19.84 6.84
N HIS A 109 13.17 19.86 8.16
CA HIS A 109 12.39 20.72 9.04
C HIS A 109 13.13 22.04 9.22
N ILE A 110 12.39 23.15 9.08
CA ILE A 110 12.90 24.50 9.34
C ILE A 110 12.32 24.95 10.68
N ASP A 111 13.19 25.31 11.61
CA ASP A 111 12.83 25.82 12.93
C ASP A 111 12.24 27.24 12.85
N ALA A 112 11.82 27.77 14.00
CA ALA A 112 11.25 29.11 14.11
C ALA A 112 12.22 30.23 13.72
N ASP A 113 13.53 29.96 13.76
CA ASP A 113 14.60 30.89 13.42
C ASP A 113 15.02 30.80 11.94
N GLY A 114 14.33 29.96 11.14
CA GLY A 114 14.59 29.79 9.72
C GLY A 114 15.76 28.87 9.38
N LYS A 115 16.27 28.10 10.35
CA LYS A 115 17.39 27.16 10.16
C LYS A 115 16.89 25.73 10.04
N ALA A 116 17.61 24.93 9.27
CA ALA A 116 17.33 23.51 9.18
C ALA A 116 17.73 22.82 10.50
N ALA A 117 16.82 22.05 11.07
CA ALA A 117 17.00 21.39 12.35
C ALA A 117 16.72 19.88 12.25
N PRO A 118 17.44 19.04 13.03
CA PRO A 118 17.15 17.61 13.10
C PRO A 118 15.75 17.38 13.69
N GLN A 119 15.13 16.27 13.31
CA GLN A 119 13.78 15.93 13.76
C GLN A 119 13.65 14.46 14.17
N ILE A 120 12.85 14.23 15.20
CA ILE A 120 12.43 12.89 15.63
C ILE A 120 10.95 12.74 15.30
N GLY A 121 10.57 11.61 14.73
CA GLY A 121 9.16 11.27 14.54
C GLY A 121 8.91 9.78 14.45
N TYR A 122 7.65 9.42 14.19
CA TYR A 122 7.19 8.04 14.21
C TYR A 122 6.44 7.69 12.92
N GLN A 123 6.69 6.48 12.42
CA GLN A 123 6.00 5.92 11.26
C GLN A 123 5.34 4.60 11.64
N ALA A 124 4.01 4.56 11.56
CA ALA A 124 3.25 3.34 11.67
C ALA A 124 3.21 2.62 10.31
N PHE A 125 3.60 1.35 10.29
CA PHE A 125 3.49 0.46 9.13
C PHE A 125 2.36 -0.54 9.37
N ASN A 126 1.43 -0.62 8.43
CA ASN A 126 0.37 -1.63 8.41
C ASN A 126 0.65 -2.61 7.29
N LEU A 127 1.23 -3.77 7.64
CA LEU A 127 1.55 -4.83 6.71
C LEU A 127 0.32 -5.73 6.55
N LYS A 128 -0.28 -5.67 5.37
CA LYS A 128 -1.50 -6.42 5.08
C LYS A 128 -1.14 -7.63 4.26
N LEU A 129 -1.83 -8.73 4.51
CA LEU A 129 -1.86 -9.83 3.56
C LEU A 129 -2.36 -9.25 2.25
N THR A 130 -1.51 -9.40 1.26
CA THR A 130 -1.80 -8.99 -0.09
C THR A 130 -2.46 -10.18 -0.78
N ALA A 131 -3.19 -9.98 -1.87
CA ALA A 131 -3.71 -11.10 -2.64
C ALA A 131 -2.59 -11.81 -3.46
N GLN A 132 -1.33 -11.73 -3.01
CA GLN A 132 -0.16 -12.47 -3.52
C GLN A 132 -0.25 -13.94 -3.12
N ASP A 133 -1.28 -14.61 -3.63
CA ASP A 133 -1.15 -15.90 -4.32
C ASP A 133 -1.80 -15.77 -5.72
N ALA A 134 -1.80 -14.57 -6.30
CA ALA A 134 -1.81 -14.42 -7.73
C ALA A 134 -0.50 -15.04 -8.24
N LYS A 135 -0.52 -16.37 -8.42
CA LYS A 135 0.37 -17.05 -9.35
C LYS A 135 0.46 -16.18 -10.61
N ASN A 136 1.59 -16.21 -11.33
CA ASN A 136 1.57 -15.71 -12.69
C ASN A 136 0.62 -16.62 -13.48
N CYS A 137 -0.63 -16.19 -13.55
CA CYS A 137 -1.72 -16.94 -14.14
C CYS A 137 -1.78 -16.49 -15.58
N ASP A 138 -1.44 -17.40 -16.47
CA ASP A 138 -1.73 -17.20 -17.87
C ASP A 138 -3.21 -17.53 -18.09
N PHE A 139 -3.99 -16.52 -18.44
CA PHE A 139 -5.39 -16.66 -18.80
C PHE A 139 -5.50 -16.90 -20.30
N GLU A 140 -5.94 -18.10 -20.65
CA GLU A 140 -6.30 -18.45 -22.01
C GLU A 140 -7.72 -18.01 -22.38
N PHE A 141 -8.09 -18.15 -23.66
CA PHE A 141 -9.45 -17.95 -24.11
C PHE A 141 -10.39 -19.04 -23.56
N ASN A 142 -11.03 -18.75 -22.43
CA ASN A 142 -12.00 -19.63 -21.79
C ASN A 142 -13.38 -18.96 -21.69
N SER A 143 -14.00 -18.68 -22.85
CA SER A 143 -15.35 -18.12 -22.88
C SER A 143 -16.43 -19.10 -22.43
N LYS A 144 -17.61 -18.59 -22.09
CA LYS A 144 -18.77 -19.39 -21.69
C LYS A 144 -19.16 -20.40 -22.77
N VAL A 145 -19.17 -20.00 -24.04
CA VAL A 145 -19.48 -20.91 -25.15
C VAL A 145 -18.36 -21.93 -25.35
N TRP A 146 -17.08 -21.53 -25.26
CA TRP A 146 -15.96 -22.45 -25.37
C TRP A 146 -15.98 -23.53 -24.29
N GLN A 147 -16.14 -23.13 -23.03
CA GLN A 147 -16.25 -24.06 -21.90
C GLN A 147 -17.46 -24.99 -22.06
N ALA A 148 -18.62 -24.47 -22.49
CA ALA A 148 -19.80 -25.29 -22.74
C ALA A 148 -19.56 -26.32 -23.85
N GLN A 149 -18.87 -25.94 -24.93
CA GLN A 149 -18.47 -26.82 -26.01
C GLN A 149 -17.55 -27.95 -25.52
N GLN A 150 -16.55 -27.65 -24.69
CA GLN A 150 -15.64 -28.66 -24.14
C GLN A 150 -16.36 -29.65 -23.21
N ASN A 151 -17.40 -29.20 -22.52
CA ASN A 151 -18.24 -30.04 -21.67
C ASN A 151 -19.36 -30.79 -22.44
N GLY A 152 -19.30 -30.83 -23.78
CA GLY A 152 -20.29 -31.52 -24.61
C GLY A 152 -21.69 -30.90 -24.63
N LYS A 153 -21.85 -29.67 -24.11
CA LYS A 153 -23.15 -28.99 -24.06
C LYS A 153 -23.51 -28.42 -25.42
N LYS A 154 -24.80 -28.42 -25.74
CA LYS A 154 -25.33 -27.78 -26.96
C LYS A 154 -25.23 -26.26 -26.83
N THR A 155 -24.55 -25.63 -27.77
CA THR A 155 -24.37 -24.18 -27.85
C THR A 155 -24.96 -23.64 -29.15
N ALA A 156 -25.23 -22.33 -29.20
CA ALA A 156 -25.75 -21.69 -30.42
C ALA A 156 -24.77 -21.75 -31.60
N PHE A 157 -23.47 -21.80 -31.29
CA PHE A 157 -22.38 -21.99 -32.23
C PHE A 157 -21.20 -22.66 -31.52
N GLN A 158 -20.25 -23.16 -32.28
CA GLN A 158 -19.03 -23.80 -31.78
C GLN A 158 -17.80 -23.11 -32.39
N TYR A 159 -16.78 -22.85 -31.59
CA TYR A 159 -15.50 -22.40 -32.13
C TYR A 159 -14.80 -23.58 -32.82
N ALA A 160 -14.22 -23.33 -34.00
CA ALA A 160 -13.48 -24.35 -34.74
C ALA A 160 -12.19 -24.77 -34.01
N LYS A 161 -11.53 -23.80 -33.35
CA LYS A 161 -10.38 -23.97 -32.47
C LYS A 161 -10.42 -22.88 -31.39
N GLN A 162 -9.67 -23.05 -30.30
CA GLN A 162 -9.54 -22.02 -29.27
C GLN A 162 -8.97 -20.74 -29.89
N PRO A 163 -9.63 -19.59 -29.76
CA PRO A 163 -9.05 -18.31 -30.13
C PRO A 163 -7.76 -18.07 -29.35
N PRO A 164 -6.69 -17.57 -30.01
CA PRO A 164 -5.44 -17.29 -29.32
C PRO A 164 -5.62 -16.09 -28.40
N LEU A 165 -5.40 -16.28 -27.11
CA LEU A 165 -5.44 -15.22 -26.10
C LEU A 165 -4.44 -15.59 -25.01
N GLU A 166 -3.49 -14.69 -24.78
CA GLU A 166 -2.48 -14.82 -23.72
C GLU A 166 -2.54 -13.54 -22.89
N LEU A 167 -2.84 -13.70 -21.61
CA LEU A 167 -3.00 -12.61 -20.66
C LEU A 167 -2.40 -13.05 -19.34
N ASN A 168 -1.67 -12.15 -18.67
CA ASN A 168 -1.19 -12.41 -17.32
C ASN A 168 -2.03 -11.70 -16.27
N THR A 169 -1.87 -12.11 -15.01
CA THR A 169 -2.58 -11.52 -13.86
C THR A 169 -2.37 -10.01 -13.72
N ALA A 170 -1.18 -9.49 -14.06
CA ALA A 170 -0.89 -8.06 -13.98
C ALA A 170 -1.78 -7.23 -14.93
N GLN A 171 -2.17 -7.79 -16.08
CA GLN A 171 -3.06 -7.13 -17.04
C GLN A 171 -4.50 -6.97 -16.55
N LEU A 172 -4.90 -7.68 -15.47
CA LEU A 172 -6.24 -7.57 -14.88
C LEU A 172 -6.35 -6.46 -13.83
N LYS A 173 -5.21 -5.84 -13.42
CA LYS A 173 -5.15 -4.83 -12.35
C LYS A 173 -5.87 -5.27 -11.07
N GLU A 174 -5.54 -6.46 -10.56
CA GLU A 174 -6.01 -6.97 -9.26
C GLU A 174 -7.54 -7.12 -9.09
N HIS A 175 -8.31 -7.13 -10.19
CA HIS A 175 -9.74 -7.37 -10.14
C HIS A 175 -10.19 -8.45 -11.11
N ASP A 176 -11.22 -9.20 -10.73
CA ASP A 176 -11.94 -10.06 -11.65
C ASP A 176 -12.56 -9.24 -12.78
N ARG A 177 -12.39 -9.70 -14.01
CA ARG A 177 -12.84 -8.99 -15.22
C ARG A 177 -13.83 -9.82 -15.99
N LYS A 178 -14.87 -9.17 -16.52
CA LYS A 178 -15.89 -9.80 -17.34
C LYS A 178 -16.09 -9.00 -18.61
N ILE A 179 -16.10 -9.69 -19.74
CA ILE A 179 -16.32 -9.07 -21.05
C ILE A 179 -17.46 -9.81 -21.74
N LYS A 180 -18.52 -9.07 -22.07
CA LYS A 180 -19.59 -9.56 -22.94
C LYS A 180 -19.41 -8.97 -24.31
N PHE A 181 -19.44 -9.79 -25.34
CA PHE A 181 -19.26 -9.33 -26.70
C PHE A 181 -20.24 -9.99 -27.66
N SER A 182 -20.41 -9.35 -28.80
CA SER A 182 -21.19 -9.88 -29.91
C SER A 182 -20.41 -9.72 -31.19
N PHE A 183 -20.56 -10.65 -32.11
CA PHE A 183 -19.85 -10.59 -33.38
C PHE A 183 -20.74 -11.11 -34.50
N LYS A 184 -20.41 -10.71 -35.72
CA LYS A 184 -21.02 -11.24 -36.93
C LYS A 184 -20.12 -12.26 -37.60
N THR A 185 -20.67 -13.02 -38.54
CA THR A 185 -19.87 -13.93 -39.37
C THR A 185 -20.22 -13.82 -40.85
N ASP A 186 -19.28 -14.24 -41.68
CA ASP A 186 -19.53 -14.46 -43.10
C ASP A 186 -20.25 -15.80 -43.36
N LYS A 187 -20.25 -16.24 -44.63
CA LYS A 187 -20.85 -17.51 -45.05
C LYS A 187 -20.05 -18.76 -44.71
N HIS A 188 -18.76 -18.62 -44.44
CA HIS A 188 -17.84 -19.69 -44.05
C HIS A 188 -17.64 -19.79 -42.54
N GLY A 189 -18.27 -18.88 -41.77
CA GLY A 189 -18.19 -18.85 -40.32
C GLY A 189 -17.03 -18.03 -39.78
N SER A 190 -16.31 -17.30 -40.64
CA SER A 190 -15.24 -16.40 -40.22
C SER A 190 -15.84 -15.20 -39.50
N VAL A 191 -15.27 -14.84 -38.36
CA VAL A 191 -15.78 -13.74 -37.54
C VAL A 191 -15.50 -12.38 -38.18
N LYS A 192 -16.48 -11.46 -38.07
CA LYS A 192 -16.46 -10.09 -38.56
C LYS A 192 -17.20 -9.17 -37.57
N LYS A 193 -16.81 -7.89 -37.50
CA LYS A 193 -17.52 -6.85 -36.73
C LYS A 193 -17.77 -7.24 -35.25
N VAL A 194 -16.70 -7.53 -34.51
CA VAL A 194 -16.77 -7.75 -33.06
C VAL A 194 -17.14 -6.44 -32.37
N LYS A 195 -18.06 -6.51 -31.41
CA LYS A 195 -18.53 -5.40 -30.60
C LYS A 195 -18.57 -5.80 -29.14
N ILE A 196 -17.88 -5.04 -28.29
CA ILE A 196 -18.01 -5.15 -26.84
C ILE A 196 -19.38 -4.59 -26.42
N LYS A 197 -20.10 -5.38 -25.62
CA LYS A 197 -21.39 -5.02 -25.00
C LYS A 197 -21.23 -4.63 -23.55
N GLN A 198 -20.27 -5.26 -22.87
CA GLN A 198 -19.81 -4.92 -21.54
C GLN A 198 -18.30 -5.11 -21.53
N GLY A 199 -17.54 -4.03 -21.32
CA GLY A 199 -16.09 -4.08 -21.23
C GLY A 199 -15.60 -4.48 -19.85
N SER A 200 -14.32 -4.84 -19.77
CA SER A 200 -13.64 -5.20 -18.52
C SER A 200 -13.35 -3.99 -17.62
N GLY A 201 -13.42 -2.77 -18.17
CA GLY A 201 -12.87 -1.56 -17.55
C GLY A 201 -11.40 -1.32 -17.90
N ILE A 202 -10.78 -2.19 -18.70
CA ILE A 202 -9.42 -2.03 -19.22
C ILE A 202 -9.46 -2.12 -20.74
N TYR A 203 -9.22 -0.99 -21.41
CA TYR A 203 -9.31 -0.92 -22.86
C TYR A 203 -8.36 -1.89 -23.58
N ALA A 204 -7.11 -2.01 -23.13
CA ALA A 204 -6.13 -2.90 -23.72
C ALA A 204 -6.57 -4.38 -23.69
N LEU A 205 -7.12 -4.82 -22.55
CA LEU A 205 -7.68 -6.15 -22.37
C LEU A 205 -8.88 -6.40 -23.31
N ASP A 206 -9.78 -5.41 -23.42
CA ASP A 206 -10.92 -5.49 -24.33
C ASP A 206 -10.45 -5.60 -25.79
N GLN A 207 -9.39 -4.87 -26.18
CA GLN A 207 -8.79 -4.98 -27.53
C GLN A 207 -8.18 -6.36 -27.78
N GLN A 208 -7.47 -6.94 -26.81
CA GLN A 208 -6.90 -8.29 -26.96
C GLN A 208 -8.00 -9.34 -27.20
N VAL A 209 -9.11 -9.25 -26.47
CA VAL A 209 -10.28 -10.14 -26.71
C VAL A 209 -10.91 -9.87 -28.08
N ILE A 210 -11.03 -8.61 -28.52
CA ILE A 210 -11.50 -8.29 -29.87
C ILE A 210 -10.61 -8.94 -30.93
N GLN A 211 -9.28 -8.84 -30.80
CA GLN A 211 -8.34 -9.41 -31.75
C GLN A 211 -8.44 -10.95 -31.80
N ALA A 212 -8.42 -11.60 -30.62
CA ALA A 212 -8.58 -13.04 -30.49
C ALA A 212 -9.86 -13.54 -31.19
N VAL A 213 -11.00 -12.90 -30.89
CA VAL A 213 -12.31 -13.26 -31.45
C VAL A 213 -12.37 -12.95 -32.95
N SER A 214 -11.79 -11.83 -33.41
CA SER A 214 -11.80 -11.43 -34.82
C SER A 214 -11.03 -12.40 -35.72
N GLY A 215 -9.96 -13.01 -35.21
CA GLY A 215 -9.18 -14.05 -35.89
C GLY A 215 -9.80 -15.45 -35.86
N SER A 216 -10.97 -15.62 -35.24
CA SER A 216 -11.58 -16.92 -35.03
C SER A 216 -12.57 -17.32 -36.15
N GLN A 217 -12.83 -18.63 -36.22
CA GLN A 217 -13.85 -19.22 -37.09
C GLN A 217 -14.80 -20.07 -36.26
N ILE A 218 -16.10 -19.98 -36.56
CA ILE A 218 -17.14 -20.73 -35.86
C ILE A 218 -17.96 -21.62 -36.79
N LYS A 219 -18.51 -22.69 -36.23
CA LYS A 219 -19.47 -23.60 -36.86
C LYS A 219 -20.84 -23.37 -36.25
N VAL A 220 -21.87 -23.36 -37.10
CA VAL A 220 -23.27 -23.19 -36.69
C VAL A 220 -24.04 -24.40 -37.19
N LYS A 221 -24.81 -25.04 -36.31
CA LYS A 221 -25.66 -26.16 -36.71
C LYS A 221 -26.78 -25.62 -37.61
N ARG A 222 -26.75 -25.98 -38.89
CA ARG A 222 -27.79 -25.62 -39.86
C ARG A 222 -28.97 -26.57 -39.70
N THR A 223 -30.17 -26.02 -39.55
CA THR A 223 -31.45 -26.74 -39.49
C THR A 223 -32.32 -26.28 -40.67
N ALA A 224 -33.29 -27.09 -41.10
CA ALA A 224 -34.25 -26.71 -42.14
C ALA A 224 -34.95 -25.36 -41.86
N SER A 225 -35.18 -25.04 -40.58
CA SER A 225 -35.74 -23.76 -40.12
C SER A 225 -34.77 -22.55 -40.18
N THR A 226 -33.47 -22.77 -40.41
CA THR A 226 -32.46 -21.72 -40.58
C THR A 226 -31.96 -21.58 -42.02
N LEU A 227 -32.54 -22.33 -42.96
CA LEU A 227 -32.16 -22.36 -44.37
C LEU A 227 -32.83 -21.30 -45.24
N TRP A 228 -33.93 -20.67 -44.79
CA TRP A 228 -34.67 -19.69 -45.59
C TRP A 228 -34.71 -18.30 -44.91
N MET A 229 -34.06 -17.34 -45.58
CA MET A 229 -34.23 -15.88 -45.48
C MET A 229 -33.77 -15.10 -44.23
N TYR A 230 -33.57 -15.70 -43.06
CA TYR A 230 -33.13 -14.96 -41.86
C TYR A 230 -31.80 -15.45 -41.31
N LYS A 231 -30.72 -15.22 -42.06
CA LYS A 231 -29.36 -15.45 -41.57
C LYS A 231 -28.99 -14.38 -40.55
N LYS A 232 -29.42 -14.57 -39.29
CA LYS A 232 -28.87 -13.83 -38.14
C LYS A 232 -27.40 -14.24 -37.98
N SER A 233 -26.53 -13.58 -38.71
CA SER A 233 -25.07 -13.68 -38.56
C SER A 233 -24.65 -12.82 -37.38
N SER A 234 -25.26 -12.99 -36.20
CA SER A 234 -24.87 -12.27 -34.99
C SER A 234 -24.93 -13.22 -33.82
N PHE A 235 -23.78 -13.46 -33.23
CA PHE A 235 -23.59 -14.33 -32.08
C PHE A 235 -23.17 -13.50 -30.88
N LYS A 236 -23.36 -14.06 -29.69
CA LYS A 236 -23.02 -13.43 -28.42
C LYS A 236 -22.25 -14.45 -27.59
N ASP A 237 -21.27 -13.96 -26.86
CA ASP A 237 -20.49 -14.76 -25.93
C ASP A 237 -19.97 -13.87 -24.80
N GLU A 238 -19.47 -14.50 -23.75
CA GLU A 238 -18.96 -13.86 -22.55
C GLU A 238 -17.69 -14.58 -22.10
N ILE A 239 -16.68 -13.84 -21.69
CA ILE A 239 -15.49 -14.36 -21.04
C ILE A 239 -15.31 -13.72 -19.66
N GLN A 240 -14.90 -14.52 -18.70
CA GLN A 240 -14.62 -14.09 -17.33
C GLN A 240 -13.19 -14.47 -16.98
N PHE A 241 -12.45 -13.52 -16.44
CA PHE A 241 -11.12 -13.70 -15.90
C PHE A 241 -11.25 -13.55 -14.38
N LYS A 242 -11.15 -14.67 -13.66
CA LYS A 242 -11.22 -14.66 -12.20
C LYS A 242 -9.86 -14.98 -11.62
N LEU A 243 -9.40 -14.14 -10.70
CA LEU A 243 -8.09 -14.29 -10.06
C LEU A 243 -7.97 -15.60 -9.27
N ASN A 244 -9.09 -16.06 -8.69
CA ASN A 244 -9.15 -17.27 -7.89
C ASN A 244 -9.26 -18.58 -8.70
N GLU A 245 -9.54 -18.51 -10.00
CA GLU A 245 -9.61 -19.70 -10.88
C GLU A 245 -8.25 -20.04 -11.50
N CYS A 246 -7.20 -19.37 -11.04
CA CYS A 246 -5.84 -19.64 -11.43
C CYS A 246 -5.36 -21.01 -10.93
N LYS A 247 -5.03 -21.89 -11.89
CA LYS A 247 -4.48 -23.22 -11.60
C LYS A 247 -3.03 -23.14 -11.15
#